data_AF-A0A549T805-F1
#
_entry.id   AF-A0A549T805-F1
#
_cell.length_a   1.000
_cell.length_b   1.000
_cell.length_c   1.000
_cell.angle_alpha   90.00
_cell.angle_beta   90.00
_cell.angle_gamma   90.00
#
_symmetry.space_group_name_H-M   'P 1'
#
loop_
_entity.id
_entity.type
_entity.pdbx_description
1 polymer ?
#
loop_
_entity_poly.entity_id
_entity_poly.type
_entity_poly.pdbx_seq_one_letter_code
_entity_poly.pdbx_strand_id
1 'polypeptide(L)' 'MISAIQELTAIRDRIKPAIHGGLRLSSEDTAALVRQLNTTIELVRETEDEKRIIELALQARHVGRPRLQLVRQTGAPPA' A
#
# COMPACT_ATOMS: atom_id res chain seq x y z
N MET A 1 2.51 -10.08 8.42
CA MET A 1 2.32 -8.81 7.68
C MET A 1 3.21 -7.77 8.33
N ILE A 2 4.23 -7.29 7.60
CA ILE A 2 4.93 -6.08 8.02
C ILE A 2 3.91 -4.95 7.83
N SER A 3 3.56 -4.26 8.91
CA SER A 3 2.57 -3.19 8.87
C SER A 3 3.11 -2.04 8.01
N ALA A 4 2.30 -1.41 7.17
CA ALA A 4 2.70 -0.23 6.40
C ALA A 4 3.34 0.87 7.28
N ILE A 5 2.96 0.92 8.56
CA ILE A 5 3.56 1.80 9.57
C ILE A 5 5.05 1.47 9.79
N GLN A 6 5.43 0.19 9.83
CA GLN A 6 6.82 -0.24 10.00
C GLN A 6 7.67 0.16 8.79
N GLU A 7 7.15 0.01 7.57
CA GLU A 7 7.82 0.44 6.34
C GLU A 7 7.98 1.96 6.27
N LEU A 8 6.91 2.72 6.56
CA LEU A 8 6.98 4.19 6.61
C LEU A 8 7.93 4.70 7.70
N THR A 9 7.99 4.01 8.85
CA THR A 9 8.93 4.28 9.94
C THR A 9 10.37 4.04 9.50
N ALA A 10 10.63 2.91 8.82
CA ALA A 10 11.96 2.59 8.29
C ALA A 10 12.41 3.60 7.22
N ILE A 11 11.51 4.02 6.33
CA ILE A 11 11.77 5.06 5.33
C ILE A 11 12.09 6.39 6.01
N ARG A 12 11.28 6.83 6.97
CA ARG A 12 11.52 8.04 7.77
C ARG A 12 12.89 8.02 8.44
N ASP A 13 13.24 6.91 9.09
CA ASP A 13 14.49 6.79 9.86
C ASP A 13 15.72 6.83 8.95
N ARG A 14 15.61 6.34 7.70
CA ARG A 14 16.67 6.48 6.68
C ARG A 14 16.83 7.91 6.16
N ILE A 15 15.76 8.71 6.13
CA ILE A 15 15.79 10.09 5.64
C ILE A 15 16.24 11.08 6.71
N LYS A 16 15.94 10.80 7.99
CA LYS A 16 16.23 11.69 9.13
C LYS A 16 17.66 12.25 9.15
N PRO A 17 18.72 11.47 8.87
CA PRO A 17 20.09 12.00 8.86
C PRO A 17 20.36 12.97 7.69
N ALA A 18 19.61 12.90 6.59
CA ALA A 18 19.73 13.85 5.46
C ALA A 18 19.23 15.25 5.82
N ILE A 19 18.18 15.34 6.65
CA ILE A 19 17.59 16.61 7.08
C ILE A 19 18.51 17.33 8.08
N HIS A 20 19.25 16.59 8.89
CA HIS A 20 20.19 17.14 9.87
C HIS A 20 21.62 17.37 9.32
N GLY A 21 21.81 17.26 8.00
CA GLY A 21 23.08 17.55 7.33
C GLY A 21 24.14 16.43 7.41
N GLY A 22 23.78 15.25 7.92
CA GLY A 22 24.70 14.10 8.11
C GLY A 22 24.69 13.08 6.97
N LEU A 23 23.68 13.07 6.10
CA LEU A 23 23.56 12.13 4.99
C LEU A 23 23.83 12.81 3.65
N ARG A 24 24.80 12.30 2.90
CA ARG A 24 24.96 12.61 1.48
C ARG A 24 24.24 11.54 0.68
N LEU A 25 23.08 11.88 0.13
CA LEU A 25 22.34 11.02 -0.77
C LEU A 25 22.84 11.25 -2.19
N SER A 26 23.20 10.19 -2.88
CA SER A 26 23.38 10.27 -4.33
C SER A 26 22.03 10.41 -5.03
N SER A 27 22.06 10.79 -6.31
CA SER A 27 20.89 10.78 -7.19
C SER A 27 20.27 9.39 -7.27
N GLU A 28 21.08 8.34 -7.22
CA GLU A 28 20.66 6.94 -7.27
C GLU A 28 19.94 6.52 -5.99
N ASP A 29 20.49 6.88 -4.82
CA ASP A 29 19.86 6.63 -3.52
C ASP A 29 18.48 7.30 -3.44
N THR A 30 18.39 8.52 -3.95
CA THR A 30 17.14 9.29 -4.01
C THR A 30 16.12 8.62 -4.92
N ALA A 31 16.55 8.16 -6.10
CA ALA A 31 15.67 7.46 -7.03
C ALA A 31 15.16 6.12 -6.48
N ALA A 32 16.03 5.37 -5.78
CA ALA A 32 15.66 4.13 -5.10
C ALA A 32 14.62 4.37 -4.00
N LEU A 33 14.81 5.41 -3.19
CA LEU A 33 13.89 5.81 -2.13
C LEU A 33 12.51 6.20 -2.68
N VAL A 34 12.47 6.99 -3.76
CA VAL A 34 11.21 7.38 -4.42
C VAL A 34 10.44 6.16 -4.91
N ARG A 35 11.14 5.17 -5.52
CA ARG A 35 10.49 3.92 -5.94
C ARG A 35 9.90 3.16 -4.76
N GLN A 36 10.65 3.03 -3.67
CA GLN A 36 10.17 2.37 -2.45
C GLN A 36 8.92 3.06 -1.88
N LEU A 37 8.94 4.39 -1.79
CA LEU A 37 7.79 5.18 -1.33
C LEU A 37 6.56 4.97 -2.21
N ASN A 38 6.73 5.02 -3.53
CA ASN A 38 5.61 4.80 -4.46
C ASN A 38 5.01 3.40 -4.30
N THR A 39 5.84 2.37 -4.18
CA THR A 39 5.36 1.00 -3.91
C THR A 39 4.60 0.91 -2.58
N THR A 40 5.12 1.52 -1.51
CA THR A 40 4.42 1.53 -0.23
C THR A 40 3.07 2.25 -0.31
N ILE A 41 2.99 3.36 -1.03
CA ILE A 41 1.73 4.11 -1.23
C ILE A 41 0.70 3.24 -1.96
N GLU A 42 1.10 2.56 -3.04
CA GLU A 42 0.18 1.69 -3.79
C GLU A 42 -0.30 0.51 -2.92
N LEU A 43 0.58 -0.13 -2.16
CA LEU A 43 0.19 -1.21 -1.24
C LEU A 43 -0.81 -0.73 -0.16
N VAL A 44 -0.62 0.49 0.35
CA VAL A 44 -1.57 1.09 1.30
C VAL A 44 -2.92 1.34 0.63
N ARG A 45 -2.94 1.89 -0.59
CA ARG A 45 -4.18 2.11 -1.35
C ARG A 45 -4.94 0.80 -1.61
N GLU A 46 -4.24 -0.23 -2.09
CA GLU A 46 -4.83 -1.56 -2.30
C GLU A 46 -5.41 -2.12 -1.00
N THR A 47 -4.69 -2.00 0.12
CA THR A 47 -5.16 -2.46 1.43
C THR A 47 -6.39 -1.69 1.92
N GLU A 48 -6.43 -0.37 1.71
CA GLU A 48 -7.59 0.47 2.06
C GLU A 48 -8.81 0.15 1.19
N ASP A 49 -8.61 -0.13 -0.09
CA ASP A 49 -9.66 -0.55 -1.01
C ASP A 49 -10.22 -1.92 -0.62
N GLU A 50 -9.35 -2.90 -0.32
CA GLU A 50 -9.77 -4.21 0.19
C GLU A 50 -10.57 -4.08 1.49
N LYS A 51 -10.08 -3.27 2.45
CA LYS A 51 -10.79 -3.00 3.69
C LYS A 51 -12.17 -2.41 3.43
N ARG A 52 -12.28 -1.42 2.54
CA ARG A 52 -13.56 -0.78 2.18
C ARG A 52 -14.54 -1.80 1.61
N ILE A 53 -14.09 -2.69 0.73
CA ILE A 53 -14.95 -3.73 0.15
C ILE A 53 -15.43 -4.71 1.23
N ILE A 54 -14.55 -5.11 2.14
CA ILE A 54 -14.90 -5.99 3.26
C ILE A 54 -15.94 -5.31 4.18
N GLU A 55 -15.74 -4.03 4.51
CA GLU A 55 -16.68 -3.25 5.32
C GLU A 55 -18.06 -3.15 4.66
N LEU A 56 -18.11 -2.86 3.36
CA LEU A 56 -19.36 -2.83 2.59
C LEU A 56 -20.06 -4.20 2.57
N ALA A 57 -19.30 -5.29 2.41
CA ALA A 57 -19.85 -6.65 2.44
C ALA A 57 -20.40 -7.01 3.84
N LEU A 58 -19.71 -6.59 4.91
CA LEU A 58 -20.17 -6.79 6.28
C LEU A 58 -21.46 -6.00 6.56
N GLN A 59 -21.52 -4.73 6.13
CA GLN A 59 -22.73 -3.91 6.24
C GLN A 59 -23.89 -4.53 5.46
N ALA A 60 -23.68 -4.95 4.21
CA ALA A 60 -24.70 -5.60 3.39
C ALA A 60 -25.26 -6.86 4.08
N ARG A 61 -24.38 -7.69 4.65
CA ARG A 61 -24.77 -8.88 5.42
C ARG A 61 -25.58 -8.53 6.67
N HIS A 62 -25.23 -7.45 7.38
CA HIS A 62 -25.95 -7.00 8.57
C HIS A 62 -27.38 -6.54 8.24
N VAL A 63 -27.59 -6.02 7.04
CA VAL A 63 -28.90 -5.58 6.52
C VAL A 63 -29.65 -6.72 5.79
N GLY A 64 -29.15 -7.96 5.86
CA GLY A 64 -29.79 -9.13 5.24
C GLY A 64 -29.66 -9.22 3.71
N ARG A 65 -28.79 -8.42 3.10
CA ARG A 65 -28.52 -8.46 1.65
C ARG A 65 -27.52 -9.59 1.31
N PRO A 66 -27.63 -10.21 0.12
CA PRO A 66 -26.79 -11.33 -0.28
C PRO A 66 -25.29 -10.96 -0.31
N ARG A 67 -24.46 -11.96 0.00
CA ARG A 67 -23.00 -11.84 0.18
C ARG A 67 -22.31 -11.56 -1.17
N LEU A 68 -21.72 -10.38 -1.33
CA LEU A 68 -20.88 -10.06 -2.49
C LEU A 68 -19.53 -10.78 -2.35
N GLN A 69 -19.18 -11.63 -3.32
CA GLN A 69 -17.91 -12.34 -3.36
C GLN A 69 -17.02 -11.70 -4.44
N LEU A 70 -15.83 -11.24 -4.05
CA LEU A 70 -14.84 -10.77 -5.01
C LEU A 70 -14.29 -11.97 -5.78
N VAL A 71 -14.57 -12.03 -7.08
CA VAL A 71 -13.94 -12.97 -8.02
C VAL A 71 -12.77 -12.23 -8.65
N ARG A 72 -11.54 -12.72 -8.43
CA ARG A 72 -10.38 -12.22 -9.19
C ARG A 72 -10.61 -12.55 -10.66
N GLN A 73 -10.68 -11.53 -11.53
CA GLN A 73 -10.63 -11.75 -12.97
C GLN A 73 -9.25 -12.31 -13.31
N THR A 74 -9.16 -13.64 -13.48
CA THR A 74 -8.07 -14.25 -14.23
C THR A 74 -8.26 -13.86 -15.69
N GLY A 75 -7.61 -12.78 -16.10
CA GLY A 75 -7.61 -12.34 -17.49
C GLY A 75 -6.91 -13.37 -18.36
N ALA A 76 -7.67 -14.12 -19.15
CA ALA A 76 -7.23 -14.62 -20.44
C ALA A 76 -7.91 -13.74 -21.50
N PRO A 77 -7.16 -12.98 -22.32
CA PRO A 77 -7.77 -12.23 -23.42
C PRO A 77 -8.36 -13.19 -24.46
N PRO A 78 -9.49 -12.83 -25.11
CA PRO A 78 -10.03 -13.62 -26.22
C PRO A 78 -9.07 -13.58 -27.42
N ALA A 79 -8.88 -14.74 -28.04
CA ALA A 79 -8.10 -14.95 -29.26
C ALA A 79 -8.72 -14.27 -30.48
#